data_AF-A0AA38I483-F1
#
_entry.id   AF-A0AA38I483-F1
#
_cell.length_a   1.000
_cell.length_b   1.000
_cell.length_c   1.000
_cell.angle_alpha   90.00
_cell.angle_beta   90.00
_cell.angle_gamma   90.00
#
_symmetry.space_group_name_H-M   'P 1'
#
loop_
_entity.id
_entity.type
_entity.pdbx_description
1 polymer ?
#
loop_
_entity_poly.entity_id
_entity_poly.type
_entity_poly.pdbx_seq_one_letter_code
_entity_poly.pdbx_strand_id
1 'polypeptide(L)'
;MADEVTKIPKPKMRGLLMDQIKRNLILTFINMIISGLAFKFGYVERRKKIYADFYKNYDIECEFHRIRRKGLFDSCDPYEEAVYDDEKDEKEKSQGKTS
;
A
#
# COMPACT_ATOMS: atom_id res chain seq x y z
N MET A 1 36.39 -22.45 51.58
CA MET A 1 35.80 -21.89 50.34
C MET A 1 34.29 -21.77 50.53
N ALA A 2 33.85 -21.12 51.60
CA ALA A 2 32.45 -20.92 51.94
C ALA A 2 32.31 -19.44 52.27
N ASP A 3 31.22 -18.83 51.77
CA ASP A 3 30.71 -17.52 52.18
C ASP A 3 31.08 -16.28 51.35
N GLU A 4 31.18 -16.42 50.02
CA GLU A 4 30.72 -15.34 49.12
C GLU A 4 29.31 -15.66 48.64
N VAL A 5 28.36 -15.78 49.57
CA VAL A 5 26.94 -15.69 49.21
C VAL A 5 26.72 -14.23 48.81
N THR A 6 26.60 -13.99 47.51
CA THR A 6 26.39 -12.66 46.92
C THR A 6 25.24 -11.96 47.64
N LYS A 7 25.57 -10.92 48.43
CA LYS A 7 24.59 -10.17 49.19
C LYS A 7 23.68 -9.42 48.22
N ILE A 8 22.42 -9.82 48.16
CA ILE A 8 21.41 -9.17 47.31
C ILE A 8 21.25 -7.71 47.78
N PRO A 9 21.49 -6.72 46.92
CA PRO A 9 21.33 -5.32 47.29
C PRO A 9 19.86 -5.01 47.58
N LYS A 10 19.59 -4.11 48.54
CA LYS A 10 18.23 -3.79 48.96
C LYS A 10 17.41 -3.24 47.77
N PRO A 11 16.24 -3.82 47.45
CA PRO A 11 15.39 -3.34 46.38
C PRO A 11 14.73 -2.00 46.74
N LYS A 12 14.35 -1.23 45.72
CA LYS A 12 13.65 0.05 45.91
C LYS A 12 12.23 -0.19 46.44
N MET A 13 11.92 0.27 47.64
CA MET A 13 10.63 0.00 48.32
C MET A 13 9.61 1.15 48.24
N ARG A 14 9.96 2.30 47.63
CA ARG A 14 9.09 3.48 47.53
C ARG A 14 9.11 4.06 46.12
N GLY A 15 7.99 4.63 45.68
CA GLY A 15 7.87 5.28 44.37
C GLY A 15 7.74 4.31 43.17
N LEU A 16 7.52 3.02 43.42
CA LEU A 16 7.38 1.99 42.39
C LEU A 16 6.30 2.34 41.34
N LEU A 17 5.17 2.90 41.79
CA LEU A 17 4.07 3.31 40.92
C LEU A 17 4.49 4.45 39.97
N MET A 18 5.22 5.45 40.47
CA MET A 18 5.64 6.59 39.64
C MET A 18 6.68 6.17 38.60
N ASP A 19 7.56 5.23 38.94
CA ASP A 19 8.53 4.67 38.00
C ASP A 19 7.83 3.84 36.91
N GLN A 20 6.80 3.06 37.26
CA GLN A 20 5.99 2.30 36.30
C GLN A 20 5.22 3.22 35.35
N ILE A 21 4.57 4.26 35.87
CA ILE A 21 3.81 5.21 35.04
C ILE A 21 4.73 5.88 34.02
N LYS A 22 5.92 6.34 34.44
CA LYS A 22 6.88 6.96 33.52
C LYS A 22 7.32 6.01 32.41
N ARG A 23 7.63 4.75 32.75
CA ARG A 23 8.04 3.73 31.76
C ARG A 23 6.92 3.44 30.78
N ASN A 24 5.70 3.21 31.28
CA ASN A 24 4.55 2.89 30.44
C ASN A 24 4.19 4.07 29.54
N LEU A 25 4.27 5.30 30.05
CA LEU A 25 3.99 6.50 29.26
C LEU A 25 4.94 6.62 28.07
N ILE A 26 6.26 6.45 28.29
CA ILE A 26 7.25 6.45 27.20
C ILE A 26 6.94 5.34 26.18
N LEU A 27 6.62 4.14 26.65
CA LEU A 27 6.28 3.01 25.77
C LEU A 27 5.03 3.30 24.93
N THR A 28 4.01 3.94 25.52
CA THR A 28 2.76 4.28 24.81
C THR A 28 2.99 5.32 23.72
N PHE A 29 3.81 6.34 23.96
CA PHE A 29 4.13 7.34 22.93
C PHE A 29 4.86 6.70 21.75
N ILE A 30 5.83 5.83 22.02
CA ILE A 30 6.55 5.10 20.98
C ILE A 30 5.57 4.23 20.17
N ASN A 31 4.71 3.47 20.86
CA ASN A 31 3.72 2.62 20.19
C ASN A 31 2.74 3.43 19.32
N MET A 32 2.28 4.58 19.81
CA MET A 32 1.39 5.46 19.06
C MET A 32 2.02 5.93 17.75
N ILE A 33 3.29 6.35 17.78
CA ILE A 33 4.02 6.79 16.59
C ILE A 33 4.18 5.63 15.61
N ILE A 34 4.62 4.46 16.10
CA ILE A 34 4.80 3.26 15.27
C ILE A 34 3.48 2.87 14.59
N SER A 35 2.39 2.83 15.35
CA SER A 35 1.07 2.50 14.83
C SER A 35 0.60 3.50 13.77
N GLY A 36 0.82 4.80 13.99
CA GLY A 36 0.47 5.84 13.02
C GLY A 36 1.24 5.71 11.70
N LEU A 37 2.55 5.45 11.77
CA LEU A 37 3.39 5.23 10.60
C LEU A 37 2.99 3.93 9.88
N ALA A 38 2.77 2.86 10.62
CA ALA A 38 2.33 1.58 10.05
C ALA A 38 1.02 1.72 9.27
N PHE A 39 0.06 2.49 9.77
CA PHE A 39 -1.19 2.75 9.05
C PHE A 39 -0.98 3.61 7.81
N LYS A 40 -0.19 4.68 7.91
CA LYS A 40 0.10 5.58 6.78
C LYS A 40 0.76 4.83 5.63
N PHE A 41 1.86 4.13 5.90
CA PHE A 41 2.62 3.41 4.87
C PHE A 41 1.92 2.12 4.44
N GLY A 42 1.35 1.37 5.38
CA GLY A 42 0.72 0.09 5.13
C GLY A 42 -0.63 0.20 4.42
N TYR A 43 -1.38 1.27 4.61
CA TYR A 43 -2.73 1.38 4.07
C TYR A 43 -2.93 2.59 3.15
N VAL A 44 -2.62 3.79 3.64
CA VAL A 44 -2.93 5.04 2.91
C VAL A 44 -2.09 5.13 1.64
N GLU A 45 -0.77 4.98 1.74
CA GLU A 45 0.13 5.12 0.60
C GLU A 45 -0.05 3.99 -0.41
N ARG A 46 -0.30 2.75 0.03
CA ARG A 46 -0.62 1.64 -0.87
C ARG A 46 -1.86 1.94 -1.71
N ARG A 47 -2.95 2.43 -1.09
CA ARG A 47 -4.16 2.78 -1.84
C ARG A 47 -3.89 3.90 -2.84
N LYS A 48 -3.22 4.98 -2.42
CA LYS A 48 -2.84 6.09 -3.33
C LYS A 48 -2.01 5.60 -4.51
N LYS A 49 -1.04 4.72 -4.26
CA LYS A 49 -0.18 4.14 -5.30
C LYS A 49 -0.98 3.30 -6.30
N ILE A 50 -1.90 2.45 -5.83
CA ILE A 50 -2.74 1.63 -6.72
C ILE A 50 -3.58 2.51 -7.67
N TYR A 51 -4.22 3.56 -7.15
CA TYR A 51 -4.99 4.49 -8.00
C TYR A 51 -4.06 5.23 -8.98
N ALA A 52 -2.91 5.70 -8.52
CA ALA A 52 -1.95 6.37 -9.40
C ALA A 52 -1.43 5.42 -10.51
N ASP A 53 -1.12 4.17 -10.18
CA ASP A 53 -0.62 3.20 -11.13
C ASP A 53 -1.70 2.74 -12.11
N PHE A 54 -2.97 2.68 -11.68
CA PHE A 54 -4.11 2.45 -12.57
C PHE A 54 -4.16 3.54 -13.65
N TYR A 55 -4.24 4.81 -13.28
CA TYR A 55 -4.40 5.91 -14.24
C TYR A 55 -3.16 6.22 -15.10
N LYS A 56 -1.96 5.74 -14.73
CA LYS A 56 -0.75 5.97 -15.55
C LYS A 56 -0.79 5.28 -16.90
N ASN A 57 -1.33 4.06 -16.95
CA ASN A 57 -1.34 3.21 -18.15
C ASN A 57 -2.78 2.89 -18.59
N TYR A 58 -3.77 3.65 -18.12
CA TYR A 58 -5.16 3.40 -18.40
C TYR A 58 -5.57 3.96 -19.77
N ASP A 59 -5.89 3.08 -20.71
CA ASP A 59 -6.50 3.45 -21.98
C ASP A 59 -8.02 3.25 -21.91
N ILE A 60 -8.75 4.37 -21.87
CA ILE A 60 -10.21 4.42 -21.69
C ILE A 60 -10.92 3.75 -22.86
N GLU A 61 -10.44 3.95 -24.09
CA GLU A 61 -11.07 3.42 -25.30
C GLU A 61 -10.98 1.88 -25.28
N CYS A 62 -9.80 1.33 -25.00
CA CYS A 62 -9.60 -0.12 -24.92
C CYS A 62 -10.50 -0.77 -23.86
N GLU A 63 -10.64 -0.18 -22.67
CA GLU A 63 -11.57 -0.69 -21.66
C GLU A 63 -13.03 -0.56 -22.06
N PHE A 64 -13.41 0.56 -22.68
CA PHE A 64 -14.76 0.78 -23.18
C PHE A 64 -15.16 -0.29 -24.19
N HIS A 65 -14.32 -0.56 -25.20
CA HIS A 65 -14.57 -1.63 -26.17
C HIS A 65 -14.65 -3.00 -25.49
N ARG A 66 -13.79 -3.28 -24.49
CA ARG A 66 -13.83 -4.54 -23.71
C ARG A 66 -15.15 -4.72 -22.96
N ILE A 67 -15.69 -3.66 -22.36
CA ILE A 67 -16.96 -3.69 -21.61
C ILE A 67 -18.16 -3.74 -22.56
N ARG A 68 -18.09 -3.01 -23.67
CA ARG A 68 -19.10 -3.03 -24.73
C ARG A 68 -19.23 -4.42 -25.38
N ARG A 69 -18.12 -5.11 -25.63
CA ARG A 69 -18.10 -6.51 -26.10
C ARG A 69 -18.81 -7.48 -25.12
N LYS A 70 -18.81 -7.18 -23.82
CA LYS A 70 -19.53 -7.98 -22.82
C LYS A 70 -21.03 -7.71 -22.78
N GLY A 71 -21.54 -6.77 -23.59
CA GLY A 71 -22.95 -6.43 -23.65
C GLY A 71 -23.47 -5.76 -22.38
N LEU A 72 -22.60 -5.10 -21.60
CA LEU A 72 -23.00 -4.43 -20.36
C LEU A 72 -23.70 -3.09 -20.61
N PHE A 73 -23.42 -2.43 -21.73
CA PHE A 73 -24.02 -1.15 -22.07
C PHE A 73 -25.37 -1.33 -22.75
N ASP A 74 -26.40 -0.65 -22.23
CA ASP A 74 -27.73 -0.55 -22.84
C ASP A 74 -27.77 0.53 -23.94
N SER A 75 -26.90 1.53 -23.84
CA SER A 75 -26.80 2.66 -24.79
C SER A 75 -25.95 2.37 -26.03
N CYS A 76 -25.26 1.23 -26.09
CA CYS A 76 -24.34 0.91 -27.18
C CYS A 76 -24.48 -0.56 -27.55
N ASP A 77 -24.78 -0.84 -28.82
CA ASP A 77 -24.85 -2.23 -29.29
C ASP A 77 -23.50 -2.95 -29.11
N PRO A 78 -23.48 -4.20 -28.64
CA PRO A 78 -22.27 -5.00 -28.57
C PRO A 78 -21.74 -5.23 -30.00
N TYR A 79 -20.64 -4.56 -30.36
CA TYR A 79 -20.06 -4.63 -31.69
C TYR A 79 -19.06 -5.80 -31.77
N GLU A 80 -19.11 -6.61 -32.83
CA GLU A 80 -17.99 -7.49 -33.26
C GLU A 80 -17.01 -6.63 -34.05
N GLU A 81 -15.90 -6.23 -33.42
CA GLU A 81 -14.92 -5.33 -34.03
C GLU A 81 -13.58 -6.04 -34.15
N ALA A 82 -13.44 -6.92 -35.15
CA ALA A 82 -12.16 -7.45 -35.60
C ALA A 82 -11.31 -6.40 -36.35
N VAL A 83 -11.63 -5.10 -36.21
CA VAL A 83 -11.14 -4.02 -37.08
C VAL A 83 -10.29 -2.98 -36.33
N TYR A 84 -10.39 -2.87 -35.00
CA TYR A 84 -9.62 -1.87 -34.23
C TYR A 84 -8.21 -2.34 -33.78
N ASP A 85 -7.98 -3.65 -33.73
CA ASP A 85 -6.69 -4.21 -33.28
C ASP A 85 -5.61 -4.12 -34.39
N ASP A 86 -5.99 -4.09 -35.68
CA ASP A 86 -5.03 -3.98 -36.80
C ASP A 86 -4.45 -2.56 -36.99
N GLU A 87 -5.24 -1.50 -36.79
CA GLU A 87 -4.77 -0.13 -37.09
C GLU A 87 -3.76 0.44 -36.07
N LYS A 88 -3.84 0.02 -34.79
CA LYS A 88 -2.94 0.54 -33.74
C LYS A 88 -1.60 -0.19 -33.77
N ASP A 89 -1.60 -1.51 -33.98
CA ASP A 89 -0.41 -2.34 -34.15
C ASP A 89 0.39 -1.98 -35.43
N GLU A 90 -0.29 -1.57 -36.52
CA GLU A 90 0.37 -1.09 -37.73
C GLU A 90 0.98 0.31 -37.57
N LYS A 91 0.29 1.23 -36.87
CA LYS A 91 0.82 2.57 -36.59
C LYS A 91 2.04 2.52 -35.67
N GLU A 92 2.08 1.62 -34.68
CA GLU A 92 3.24 1.44 -33.79
C GLU A 92 4.42 0.75 -34.48
N LYS A 93 4.18 -0.22 -35.39
CA LYS A 93 5.23 -0.87 -36.22
C LYS A 93 5.85 0.07 -37.27
N SER A 94 5.10 1.04 -37.80
CA SER A 94 5.63 2.00 -38.78
C SER A 94 6.56 3.04 -38.14
N GLN A 95 6.27 3.49 -36.92
CA GLN A 95 7.06 4.51 -36.22
C GLN A 95 8.35 3.95 -35.60
N GLY A 96 8.42 2.63 -35.35
CA GLY A 96 9.63 1.96 -34.85
C GLY A 96 10.68 1.59 -35.91
N LYS A 97 10.47 1.89 -37.20
CA LYS A 97 11.39 1.50 -38.31
C LYS A 97 12.23 2.64 -38.90
N THR A 98 12.08 3.87 -38.41
CA THR A 98 12.96 5.00 -38.76
C THR A 98 13.83 5.36 -37.58
N SER A 99 14.85 4.55 -37.31
CA SER A 99 16.09 4.97 -36.65
C SER A 99 17.25 4.11 -37.12
#